data_AF-A0A0W8E604-F1
#
_entry.id   AF-A0A0W8E604-F1
#
_cell.length_a   1.000
_cell.length_b   1.000
_cell.length_c   1.000
_cell.angle_alpha   90.00
_cell.angle_beta   90.00
_cell.angle_gamma   90.00
#
_symmetry.space_group_name_H-M   'P 1'
#
loop_
_entity.id
_entity.type
_entity.pdbx_description
1 polymer ?
#
loop_
_entity_poly.entity_id
_entity_poly.type
_entity_poly.pdbx_seq_one_letter_code
_entity_poly.pdbx_strand_id
1 'polypeptide(L)'
;MKERNLAEELFTIDDTVFGSQEWTDLEKREFSMGPDSLLDEIIEKDEWSNVEMLWIIKKMVYHYGKKGQLMKNIPTERLFSNIVDILRVLYLVLDHANPDLDVNIRKYLSVKLADSTWGINSRTREYLYKLGEKQQ
;
A
#
# COMPACT_ATOMS: atom_id res chain seq x y z
N MET A 1 7.94 -6.12 33.21
CA MET A 1 6.74 -6.92 32.89
C MET A 1 5.65 -5.90 32.60
N LYS A 2 5.47 -5.55 31.32
CA LYS A 2 4.52 -4.49 30.90
C LYS A 2 3.12 -5.09 30.91
N GLU A 3 2.18 -4.36 31.48
CA GLU A 3 0.74 -4.60 31.41
C GLU A 3 0.33 -4.84 29.95
N ARG A 4 0.30 -6.11 29.51
CA ARG A 4 -0.44 -6.50 28.31
C ARG A 4 -1.90 -6.52 28.73
N ASN A 5 -2.73 -5.83 27.95
CA ASN A 5 -4.12 -5.56 28.26
C ASN A 5 -4.87 -6.88 28.41
N LEU A 6 -5.55 -7.06 29.54
CA LEU A 6 -6.42 -8.20 29.85
C LEU A 6 -7.46 -8.48 28.74
N ALA A 7 -7.77 -7.48 27.92
CA ALA A 7 -8.68 -7.58 26.78
C ALA A 7 -8.09 -8.39 25.60
N GLU A 8 -6.77 -8.40 25.40
CA GLU A 8 -6.08 -9.17 24.34
C GLU A 8 -6.03 -10.67 24.65
N GLU A 9 -6.00 -11.05 25.93
CA GLU A 9 -6.07 -12.47 26.34
C GLU A 9 -7.52 -13.01 26.34
N LEU A 10 -8.52 -12.14 26.52
CA LEU A 10 -9.92 -12.55 26.64
C LEU A 10 -10.64 -12.68 25.28
N PHE A 11 -10.20 -11.90 24.30
CA PHE A 11 -10.65 -12.00 22.93
C PHE A 11 -9.43 -12.42 22.10
N THR A 12 -9.41 -13.64 21.58
CA THR A 12 -8.48 -14.09 20.52
C THR A 12 -8.70 -13.24 19.27
N ILE A 13 -8.32 -11.97 19.32
CA ILE A 13 -8.19 -11.10 18.17
C ILE A 13 -6.81 -11.44 17.63
N ASP A 14 -6.80 -12.15 16.51
CA ASP A 14 -5.55 -12.46 15.81
C ASP A 14 -4.74 -11.17 15.63
N ASP A 15 -3.42 -11.23 15.83
CA ASP A 15 -2.50 -10.10 15.70
C ASP A 15 -2.42 -9.66 14.23
N THR A 16 -3.44 -8.95 13.77
CA THR A 16 -3.49 -8.44 12.40
C THR A 16 -2.75 -7.12 12.33
N VAL A 17 -2.10 -6.87 11.20
CA VAL A 17 -1.48 -5.56 10.91
C VAL A 17 -2.46 -4.41 11.13
N PHE A 18 -3.75 -4.62 10.83
CA PHE A 18 -4.79 -3.64 11.10
C PHE A 18 -5.09 -3.57 12.60
N GLY A 19 -4.80 -2.42 13.21
CA GLY A 19 -4.97 -2.22 14.65
C GLY A 19 -3.70 -2.34 15.48
N SER A 20 -2.56 -2.70 14.85
CA SER A 20 -1.26 -2.61 15.50
C SER A 20 -0.89 -1.16 15.84
N GLN A 21 0.05 -0.99 16.78
CA GLN A 21 0.54 0.34 17.15
C GLN A 21 1.22 1.02 15.95
N GLU A 22 1.98 0.25 15.16
CA GLU A 22 2.66 0.73 13.96
C GLU A 22 1.67 1.22 12.90
N TRP A 23 0.53 0.54 12.73
CA TRP A 23 -0.54 0.99 11.85
C TRP A 23 -1.12 2.32 12.31
N THR A 24 -1.44 2.42 13.61
CA THR A 24 -1.96 3.65 14.21
C THR A 24 -0.98 4.82 14.05
N ASP A 25 0.31 4.56 14.22
CA ASP A 25 1.34 5.58 14.07
C ASP A 25 1.52 5.99 12.60
N LEU A 26 1.41 5.05 11.66
CA LEU A 26 1.40 5.36 10.23
C LEU A 26 0.18 6.22 9.84
N GLU A 27 -1.00 5.96 10.40
CA GLU A 27 -2.21 6.78 10.15
C GLU A 27 -2.07 8.20 10.73
N LYS A 28 -1.44 8.36 11.90
CA LYS A 28 -1.12 9.70 12.44
C LYS A 28 -0.15 10.46 11.54
N ARG A 29 0.85 9.75 10.98
CA ARG A 29 1.78 10.35 10.01
C ARG A 29 1.08 10.76 8.73
N GLU A 30 0.20 9.91 8.20
CA GLU A 30 -0.63 10.26 7.04
C GLU A 30 -1.45 11.54 7.34
N PHE A 31 -2.06 11.61 8.52
CA PHE A 31 -2.86 12.77 8.90
C PHE A 31 -2.05 14.07 8.97
N SER A 32 -0.79 14.00 9.40
CA SER A 32 0.05 15.20 9.56
C SER A 32 0.67 15.71 8.27
N MET A 33 1.14 14.83 7.38
CA MET A 33 1.85 15.21 6.15
C MET A 33 1.02 15.06 4.87
N GLY A 34 -0.10 14.35 4.95
CA GLY A 34 -0.94 14.01 3.81
C GLY A 34 -0.55 12.70 3.12
N PRO A 35 -1.51 12.05 2.43
CA PRO A 35 -1.32 10.73 1.84
C PRO A 35 -0.33 10.70 0.69
N ASP A 36 -0.29 11.74 -0.16
CA ASP A 36 0.61 11.76 -1.32
C ASP A 36 2.08 11.89 -0.86
N SER A 37 2.37 12.75 0.14
CA SER A 37 3.73 12.89 0.69
C SER A 37 4.20 11.65 1.45
N LEU A 38 3.32 10.99 2.20
CA LEU A 38 3.67 9.73 2.86
C LEU A 38 3.93 8.61 1.84
N LEU A 39 3.13 8.56 0.76
CA LEU A 39 3.33 7.60 -0.32
C LEU A 39 4.69 7.79 -1.00
N ASP A 40 5.03 9.04 -1.35
CA ASP A 40 6.32 9.36 -1.97
C ASP A 40 7.49 8.96 -1.05
N GLU A 41 7.41 9.21 0.26
CA GLU A 41 8.43 8.79 1.23
C GLU A 41 8.59 7.27 1.31
N ILE A 42 7.49 6.51 1.36
CA ILE A 42 7.56 5.05 1.46
C ILE A 42 8.19 4.46 0.18
N ILE A 43 7.80 4.97 -1.00
CA ILE A 43 8.30 4.46 -2.28
C ILE A 43 9.82 4.63 -2.43
N GLU A 44 10.40 5.65 -1.81
CA GLU A 44 11.85 5.89 -1.84
C GLU A 44 12.66 4.93 -0.95
N LYS A 45 12.02 4.13 -0.11
CA LYS A 45 12.70 3.14 0.75
C LYS A 45 13.08 1.88 -0.01
N ASP A 46 14.26 1.36 0.29
CA ASP A 46 14.72 0.07 -0.23
C ASP A 46 13.92 -1.13 0.32
N GLU A 47 13.32 -0.99 1.51
CA GLU A 47 12.59 -2.04 2.21
C GLU A 47 11.41 -1.46 2.98
N TRP A 48 10.24 -2.09 2.84
CA TRP A 48 9.01 -1.69 3.53
C TRP A 48 8.67 -2.68 4.64
N SER A 49 7.99 -2.19 5.66
CA SER A 49 7.31 -2.99 6.66
C SER A 49 5.99 -3.55 6.12
N ASN A 50 5.46 -4.60 6.75
CA ASN A 50 4.14 -5.16 6.42
C ASN A 50 3.04 -4.09 6.50
N VAL A 51 3.14 -3.19 7.48
CA VAL A 51 2.24 -2.06 7.71
C VAL A 51 2.24 -1.12 6.50
N GLU A 52 3.42 -0.74 6.01
CA GLU A 52 3.57 0.12 4.84
C GLU A 52 3.05 -0.55 3.57
N MET A 53 3.32 -1.84 3.38
CA MET A 53 2.81 -2.60 2.23
C MET A 53 1.27 -2.62 2.20
N LEU A 54 0.65 -2.95 3.33
CA LEU A 54 -0.81 -2.98 3.42
C LEU A 54 -1.45 -1.59 3.32
N TRP A 55 -0.78 -0.57 3.86
CA TRP A 55 -1.23 0.81 3.72
C TRP A 55 -1.18 1.25 2.25
N ILE A 56 -0.12 0.91 1.50
CA ILE A 56 -0.03 1.20 0.07
C ILE A 56 -1.12 0.46 -0.71
N ILE A 57 -1.39 -0.81 -0.39
CA ILE A 57 -2.50 -1.56 -1.00
C ILE A 57 -3.84 -0.87 -0.72
N LYS A 58 -4.09 -0.41 0.52
CA LYS A 58 -5.29 0.36 0.88
C LYS A 58 -5.43 1.60 -0.02
N LYS A 59 -4.34 2.32 -0.32
CA LYS A 59 -4.37 3.46 -1.26
C LYS A 59 -4.62 3.02 -2.69
N MET A 60 -3.98 1.95 -3.16
CA MET A 60 -4.24 1.40 -4.49
C MET A 60 -5.71 1.07 -4.68
N VAL A 61 -6.32 0.35 -3.73
CA VAL A 61 -7.76 0.02 -3.76
C VAL A 61 -8.62 1.28 -3.83
N TYR A 62 -8.30 2.32 -3.05
CA TYR A 62 -9.01 3.60 -3.12
C TYR A 62 -8.92 4.27 -4.50
N HIS A 63 -7.74 4.29 -5.10
CA HIS A 63 -7.51 4.93 -6.40
C HIS A 63 -8.07 4.12 -7.57
N TYR A 64 -7.91 2.80 -7.59
CA TYR A 64 -8.53 1.92 -8.59
C TYR A 64 -10.06 1.84 -8.43
N GLY A 65 -10.56 1.96 -7.20
CA GLY A 65 -12.00 1.97 -6.91
C GLY A 65 -12.71 3.25 -7.34
N LYS A 66 -11.98 4.37 -7.49
CA LYS A 66 -12.52 5.58 -8.12
C LYS A 66 -12.75 5.30 -9.60
N LYS A 67 -14.02 5.28 -10.03
CA LYS A 67 -14.45 5.24 -11.44
C LYS A 67 -14.10 6.53 -12.23
N GLY A 68 -13.00 7.19 -11.86
CA GLY A 68 -12.54 8.43 -12.47
C GLY A 68 -12.03 8.21 -13.90
N GLN A 69 -12.16 9.23 -14.74
CA GLN A 69 -11.69 9.19 -16.14
C GLN A 69 -10.17 8.96 -16.26
N LEU A 70 -9.39 9.38 -15.26
CA LEU A 70 -7.92 9.28 -15.32
C LEU A 70 -7.40 7.85 -15.43
N MET A 71 -8.02 6.91 -14.71
CA MET A 71 -7.59 5.51 -14.70
C MET A 71 -7.91 4.80 -16.03
N LYS A 72 -8.85 5.35 -16.83
CA LYS A 72 -9.15 4.84 -18.18
C LYS A 72 -8.00 5.08 -19.15
N ASN A 73 -7.11 6.03 -18.84
CA ASN A 73 -5.95 6.35 -19.67
C ASN A 73 -4.75 5.44 -19.38
N ILE A 74 -4.83 4.59 -18.35
CA ILE A 74 -3.77 3.63 -18.05
C ILE A 74 -3.82 2.51 -19.10
N PRO A 75 -2.69 2.15 -19.74
CA PRO A 75 -2.64 1.02 -20.65
C PRO A 75 -3.11 -0.27 -19.98
N THR A 76 -3.97 -1.02 -20.66
CA THR A 76 -4.59 -2.25 -20.12
C THR A 76 -3.56 -3.26 -19.63
N GLU A 77 -2.45 -3.44 -20.35
CA GLU A 77 -1.36 -4.35 -19.95
C GLU A 77 -0.75 -3.96 -18.61
N ARG A 78 -0.53 -2.65 -18.39
CA ARG A 78 0.00 -2.14 -17.13
C ARG A 78 -1.01 -2.32 -16.00
N LEU A 79 -2.30 -2.13 -16.27
CA LEU A 79 -3.35 -2.39 -15.28
C LEU A 79 -3.34 -3.87 -14.82
N PHE A 80 -3.21 -4.80 -15.76
CA PHE A 80 -3.10 -6.23 -15.42
C PHE A 80 -1.84 -6.56 -14.63
N SER A 81 -0.68 -6.00 -15.00
CA SER A 81 0.56 -6.17 -14.23
C SER A 81 0.40 -5.67 -12.79
N ASN A 82 -0.18 -4.48 -12.61
CA ASN A 82 -0.41 -3.91 -11.28
C ASN A 82 -1.34 -4.81 -10.44
N ILE A 83 -2.40 -5.35 -11.05
CA ILE A 83 -3.31 -6.28 -10.35
C ILE A 83 -2.59 -7.55 -9.92
N VAL A 84 -1.75 -8.14 -10.79
CA VAL A 84 -0.98 -9.35 -10.46
C VAL A 84 -0.03 -9.10 -9.29
N ASP A 85 0.65 -7.96 -9.27
CA ASP A 85 1.59 -7.63 -8.20
C ASP A 85 0.85 -7.33 -6.88
N ILE A 86 -0.31 -6.67 -6.92
CA ILE A 86 -1.19 -6.49 -5.75
C ILE A 86 -1.67 -7.85 -5.21
N LEU A 87 -2.15 -8.73 -6.07
CA LEU A 87 -2.62 -10.06 -5.68
C LEU A 87 -1.50 -10.91 -5.08
N ARG A 88 -0.27 -10.78 -5.58
CA ARG A 88 0.90 -11.49 -5.04
C ARG A 88 1.23 -11.03 -3.61
N VAL A 89 1.18 -9.72 -3.35
CA VAL A 89 1.41 -9.20 -2.01
C VAL A 89 0.27 -9.60 -1.08
N LEU A 90 -0.98 -9.47 -1.53
CA LEU A 90 -2.14 -9.92 -0.77
C LEU A 90 -2.03 -11.41 -0.43
N TYR A 91 -1.64 -12.27 -1.38
CA TYR A 91 -1.45 -13.69 -1.12
C TYR A 91 -0.37 -13.96 -0.05
N LEU A 92 0.73 -13.23 -0.07
CA LEU A 92 1.84 -13.41 0.89
C LEU A 92 1.58 -12.79 2.26
N VAL A 93 0.71 -11.77 2.34
CA VAL A 93 0.41 -11.05 3.58
C VAL A 93 -0.92 -11.52 4.23
N LEU A 94 -1.95 -11.91 3.46
CA LEU A 94 -3.27 -12.28 4.00
C LEU A 94 -3.40 -13.73 4.47
N ASP A 95 -2.44 -14.62 4.17
CA ASP A 95 -2.50 -16.02 4.64
C ASP A 95 -2.02 -16.19 6.11
N HIS A 96 -1.48 -15.12 6.72
CA HIS A 96 -1.11 -15.11 8.13
C HIS A 96 -1.50 -13.80 8.81
N ALA A 97 -1.89 -13.90 10.08
CA ALA A 97 -2.05 -12.76 10.97
C ALA A 97 -0.68 -12.09 11.18
N ASN A 98 -0.34 -11.14 10.28
CA ASN A 98 0.93 -10.41 10.28
C ASN A 98 2.18 -11.33 10.28
N PRO A 99 2.43 -12.09 9.20
CA PRO A 99 3.57 -12.98 9.16
C PRO A 99 4.88 -12.21 9.32
N ASP A 100 5.82 -12.77 10.08
CA ASP A 100 7.19 -12.27 10.10
C ASP A 100 7.87 -12.61 8.76
N LEU A 101 7.85 -11.65 7.85
CA LEU A 101 8.43 -11.78 6.52
C LEU A 101 9.92 -11.46 6.56
N ASP A 102 10.74 -12.34 6.00
CA ASP A 102 12.17 -12.08 5.89
C ASP A 102 12.47 -10.86 5.02
N VAL A 103 13.63 -10.26 5.25
CA VAL A 103 14.09 -9.03 4.60
C VAL A 103 14.09 -9.15 3.07
N ASN A 104 14.45 -10.30 2.51
CA ASN A 104 14.54 -10.46 1.06
C ASN A 104 13.14 -10.52 0.43
N ILE A 105 12.20 -11.21 1.08
CA ILE A 105 10.79 -11.18 0.66
C ILE A 105 10.25 -9.76 0.74
N ARG A 106 10.51 -9.04 1.85
CA ARG A 106 10.00 -7.67 1.99
C ARG A 106 10.55 -6.73 0.93
N LYS A 107 11.85 -6.83 0.61
CA LYS A 107 12.47 -6.06 -0.49
C LYS A 107 11.85 -6.40 -1.85
N TYR A 108 11.68 -7.69 -2.14
CA TYR A 108 11.04 -8.11 -3.39
C TYR A 108 9.62 -7.53 -3.54
N LEU A 109 8.82 -7.58 -2.48
CA LEU A 109 7.47 -7.03 -2.47
C LEU A 109 7.45 -5.50 -2.59
N SER A 110 8.38 -4.82 -1.91
CA SER A 110 8.54 -3.36 -1.97
C SER A 110 8.76 -2.90 -3.41
N VAL A 111 9.66 -3.56 -4.15
CA VAL A 111 9.93 -3.24 -5.57
C VAL A 111 8.69 -3.44 -6.44
N LYS A 112 7.98 -4.57 -6.27
CA LYS A 112 6.76 -4.87 -7.07
C LYS A 112 5.62 -3.90 -6.80
N LEU A 113 5.42 -3.55 -5.53
CA LEU A 113 4.41 -2.57 -5.16
C LEU A 113 4.80 -1.17 -5.65
N ALA A 114 6.07 -0.76 -5.53
CA ALA A 114 6.56 0.53 -6.01
C ALA A 114 6.23 0.73 -7.49
N ASP A 115 6.52 -0.27 -8.34
CA ASP A 115 6.17 -0.24 -9.75
C ASP A 115 4.65 -0.11 -9.96
N SER A 116 3.87 -0.82 -9.14
CA SER A 116 2.40 -0.82 -9.19
C SER A 116 1.77 0.50 -8.71
N THR A 117 2.52 1.38 -8.04
CA THR A 117 2.05 2.73 -7.66
C THR A 117 2.02 3.71 -8.83
N TRP A 118 2.49 3.31 -10.01
CA TRP A 118 2.46 4.15 -11.20
C TRP A 118 1.03 4.55 -11.59
N GLY A 119 0.78 5.85 -11.71
CA GLY A 119 -0.52 6.47 -11.92
C GLY A 119 -1.23 6.87 -10.63
N ILE A 120 -0.72 6.41 -9.48
CA ILE A 120 -1.23 6.76 -8.15
C ILE A 120 -0.34 7.81 -7.51
N ASN A 121 0.99 7.67 -7.50
CA ASN A 121 1.86 8.69 -6.89
C ASN A 121 1.76 10.04 -7.61
N SER A 122 2.08 11.11 -6.88
CA SER A 122 1.89 12.51 -7.32
C SER A 122 2.49 12.77 -8.71
N ARG A 123 3.75 12.36 -8.90
CA ARG A 123 4.53 12.55 -10.12
C ARG A 123 3.94 11.83 -11.34
N THR A 124 3.54 10.57 -11.17
CA THR A 124 3.02 9.75 -12.28
C THR A 124 1.56 10.08 -12.59
N ARG A 125 0.79 10.56 -11.60
CA ARG A 125 -0.56 11.07 -11.82
C ARG A 125 -0.55 12.34 -12.66
N GLU A 126 0.38 13.27 -12.41
CA GLU A 126 0.59 14.44 -13.28
C GLU A 126 0.90 14.06 -14.73
N TYR A 127 1.70 13.01 -14.93
CA TYR A 127 1.97 12.47 -16.26
C TYR A 127 0.69 11.93 -16.94
N LEU A 128 -0.19 11.25 -16.21
CA LEU A 128 -1.48 10.79 -16.73
C LEU A 128 -2.40 11.95 -17.11
N TYR A 129 -2.41 13.05 -16.35
CA TYR A 129 -3.14 14.26 -16.72
C TYR A 129 -2.67 14.80 -18.08
N LYS A 130 -1.35 14.95 -18.28
CA LYS A 130 -0.76 15.42 -19.56
C LYS A 130 -1.06 14.49 -20.73
N LEU A 131 -1.15 13.18 -20.50
CA LEU A 131 -1.57 12.23 -21.54
C LEU A 131 -3.04 12.39 -21.91
N GLY A 132 -3.91 12.65 -20.94
CA GLY A 132 -5.33 12.90 -21.18
C GLY A 132 -5.60 14.19 -21.96
N GLU A 133 -4.84 15.26 -21.68
CA GLU A 133 -4.93 16.54 -22.42
C GLU A 133 -4.49 16.41 -23.88
N LYS A 134 -3.57 15.51 -24.21
CA LYS A 134 -3.13 15.26 -25.59
C LYS A 134 -4.11 14.45 -26.44
N GLN A 135 -5.11 13.83 -25.82
CA GLN A 135 -6.12 13.00 -26.50
C GLN A 135 -7.43 13.76 -26.79
N GLN A 136 -7.54 15.01 -26.36
CA GLN A 136 -8.64 15.94 -26.69
C GLN A 136 -8.25 16.87 -27.83
#